data_AF-A0A1Q9NKU4-F1
#
_entry.id   AF-A0A1Q9NKU4-F1
#
_cell.length_a   1.000
_cell.length_b   1.000
_cell.length_c   1.000
_cell.angle_alpha   90.00
_cell.angle_beta   90.00
_cell.angle_gamma   90.00
#
_symmetry.space_group_name_H-M   'P 1'
#
loop_
_entity.id
_entity.type
_entity.pdbx_description
1 polymer ?
#
loop_
_entity_poly.entity_id
_entity_poly.type
_entity_poly.pdbx_seq_one_letter_code
_entity_poly.pdbx_strand_id
1 'polypeptide(L)' 'MAFCPNCGTELNETEKFCSNCGAPQGSQQPPPTYQQYPQQQPYQPQ' A
#
# COMPACT_ATOMS: atom_id res chain seq x y z
N MET A 1 2.86 -3.01 -20.60
CA MET A 1 3.80 -3.81 -19.79
C MET A 1 4.64 -2.87 -18.93
N ALA A 2 4.55 -3.01 -17.61
CA ALA A 2 5.44 -2.33 -16.68
C ALA A 2 6.51 -3.32 -16.20
N PHE A 3 7.69 -2.82 -15.87
CA PHE A 3 8.76 -3.64 -15.29
C PHE A 3 9.08 -3.17 -13.88
N CYS A 4 9.48 -4.09 -13.02
CA CYS A 4 9.88 -3.76 -11.67
C CYS A 4 11.11 -2.85 -11.69
N PRO A 5 11.04 -1.66 -11.06
CA PRO A 5 12.20 -0.78 -10.99
C PRO A 5 13.32 -1.35 -10.10
N ASN A 6 13.05 -2.40 -9.32
CA ASN A 6 14.02 -3.02 -8.42
C ASN A 6 14.71 -4.24 -9.05
N CYS A 7 13.96 -5.14 -9.71
CA CYS A 7 14.50 -6.41 -10.22
C CYS A 7 14.33 -6.60 -11.74
N GLY A 8 13.60 -5.73 -12.44
CA GLY A 8 13.36 -5.84 -13.87
C GLY A 8 12.37 -6.93 -14.29
N THR A 9 11.70 -7.63 -13.36
CA THR A 9 10.64 -8.57 -13.69
C THR A 9 9.44 -7.86 -14.32
N GLU A 10 8.77 -8.49 -15.28
CA GLU A 10 7.51 -7.99 -15.84
C GLU A 10 6.43 -7.95 -14.76
N LEU A 11 5.70 -6.84 -14.69
CA LEU A 11 4.66 -6.60 -13.70
C LEU A 11 3.31 -6.42 -14.38
N ASN A 12 2.32 -7.08 -13.79
CA ASN A 12 0.94 -6.92 -14.16
C ASN A 12 0.42 -5.58 -13.64
N GLU A 13 -0.41 -4.91 -14.44
CA GLU A 13 -0.97 -3.58 -14.11
C GLU A 13 -1.87 -3.60 -12.84
N THR A 14 -2.33 -4.78 -12.45
CA THR A 14 -3.12 -5.04 -11.24
C THR A 14 -2.29 -5.44 -10.02
N GLU A 15 -0.99 -5.71 -10.17
CA GLU A 15 -0.13 -6.17 -9.08
C GLU A 15 0.31 -5.00 -8.21
N LYS A 16 -0.09 -5.01 -6.93
CA LYS A 16 0.30 -3.97 -5.96
C LYS A 16 1.77 -4.09 -5.53
N PHE A 17 2.32 -5.30 -5.63
CA PHE A 17 3.69 -5.63 -5.26
C PHE A 17 4.26 -6.59 -6.28
N CYS A 18 5.57 -6.55 -6.48
CA CYS A 18 6.26 -7.44 -7.39
C CYS A 18 6.24 -8.87 -6.84
N SER A 19 5.68 -9.82 -7.59
CA SER A 19 5.67 -11.24 -7.22
C SER A 19 7.07 -11.89 -7.12
N ASN A 20 8.10 -11.30 -7.73
CA ASN A 20 9.45 -11.85 -7.72
C ASN A 20 10.31 -11.34 -6.55
N CYS A 21 10.31 -10.03 -6.30
CA CYS A 21 11.16 -9.42 -5.27
C CYS A 21 10.40 -8.78 -4.09
N GLY A 22 9.08 -8.68 -4.17
CA GLY A 22 8.24 -8.08 -3.14
C GLY A 22 8.17 -6.54 -3.15
N ALA A 23 8.86 -5.87 -4.06
CA ALA A 23 8.86 -4.40 -4.11
C ALA A 23 7.48 -3.83 -4.52
N PRO A 24 7.00 -2.73 -3.91
CA PRO A 24 5.72 -2.12 -4.25
C PRO A 24 5.73 -1.53 -5.68
N GLN A 25 4.67 -1.78 -6.44
CA GLN A 25 4.41 -1.11 -7.72
C GLN A 25 3.81 0.27 -7.43
N GLY A 26 4.55 1.33 -7.71
CA GLY A 26 4.03 2.68 -7.95
C GLY A 26 3.00 3.19 -6.95
N SER A 27 3.43 4.11 -6.08
CA SER A 27 2.64 4.93 -5.16
C SER A 27 1.32 5.50 -5.76
N GLN A 28 0.27 4.69 -5.76
CA GLN A 28 -1.13 5.13 -5.70
C GLN A 28 -1.75 4.59 -4.42
N GLN A 29 -1.05 4.81 -3.31
CA GLN A 29 -1.74 5.11 -2.09
C GLN A 29 -1.52 6.61 -1.89
N PRO A 30 -2.56 7.49 -1.97
CA PRO A 30 -2.57 8.50 -0.94
C PRO A 30 -2.33 7.74 0.37
N PRO A 31 -1.44 8.21 1.26
CA PRO A 31 -1.10 7.48 2.48
C PRO A 31 -2.39 6.93 3.08
N PRO A 32 -2.43 5.72 3.68
CA PRO A 32 -3.58 5.36 4.49
C PRO A 32 -3.70 6.49 5.49
N THR A 33 -4.59 7.43 5.20
CA THR A 33 -4.77 8.60 6.01
C THR A 33 -5.42 8.00 7.21
N TYR A 34 -4.64 7.86 8.27
CA TYR A 34 -5.08 7.46 9.60
C TYR A 34 -6.00 8.54 10.19
N GLN A 35 -6.72 9.30 9.34
CA GLN A 35 -7.67 10.36 9.64
C GLN A 35 -9.11 9.84 9.58
N GLN A 36 -9.30 8.52 9.61
CA GLN A 36 -10.62 7.94 9.87
C GLN A 36 -10.57 6.93 11.01
N TYR A 37 -9.88 7.27 12.10
CA TYR A 37 -10.50 7.11 13.41
C TYR A 37 -10.44 8.48 14.08
N PRO A 38 -11.55 9.21 14.27
CA PRO A 38 -11.54 10.24 15.30
C PRO A 38 -11.16 9.52 16.59
N GLN A 39 -9.99 9.88 17.12
CA GLN A 39 -9.38 9.37 18.35
C GLN A 39 -10.20 9.85 19.59
N GLN A 40 -11.53 9.74 19.51
CA GLN A 40 -12.53 10.26 20.43
C GLN A 40 -13.57 9.17 20.71
N GLN A 41 -13.13 7.99 21.11
CA GLN A 41 -13.91 7.32 22.16
C GLN A 41 -13.28 7.75 23.47
N PRO A 42 -13.88 8.70 24.23
CA PRO A 42 -13.53 8.80 25.63
C PRO A 42 -13.76 7.42 26.21
N TYR A 43 -12.69 6.83 26.73
CA TYR A 43 -12.70 5.58 27.46
C TYR A 43 -13.92 5.56 28.38
N GLN A 44 -14.94 4.75 28.05
CA GLN A 44 -16.10 4.60 28.92
C GLN A 44 -15.72 3.52 29.94
N PRO A 45 -15.57 3.85 31.24
CA PRO A 45 -15.47 2.82 32.26
C PRO A 45 -16.86 2.21 32.43
N GLN A 46 -17.00 0.95 32.06
CA GLN A 46 -18.01 0.05 32.63
C GLN A 46 -17.24 -0.98 33.44
#